data_AF-A0A7Z0VRT0-F1
#
_entry.id   AF-A0A7Z0VRT0-F1
#
_cell.length_a   1.000
_cell.length_b   1.000
_cell.length_c   1.000
_cell.angle_alpha   90.00
_cell.angle_beta   90.00
_cell.angle_gamma   90.00
#
_symmetry.space_group_name_H-M   'P 1'
#
loop_
_entity.id
_entity.type
_entity.pdbx_description
1 polymer ?
#
loop_
_entity_poly.entity_id
_entity_poly.type
_entity_poly.pdbx_seq_one_letter_code
_entity_poly.pdbx_strand_id
1 'polypeptide(L)'
;MDIGWKIASAGSMALSAMVANKLVEGGWKLVTGKPIPREDDDNVQIVQLLAFAALSAVCVSVIQRYAIKGAKKWYGPGQIDD
;
A
#
# COMPACT_ATOMS: atom_id res chain seq x y z
N MET A 1 10.14 -14.09 -27.55
CA MET A 1 10.01 -15.03 -26.40
C MET A 1 9.01 -14.50 -25.36
N ASP A 2 7.97 -13.79 -25.79
CA ASP A 2 7.32 -12.77 -24.95
C ASP A 2 5.91 -13.14 -24.49
N ILE A 3 5.27 -14.09 -25.20
CA ILE A 3 3.86 -14.42 -24.94
C ILE A 3 3.68 -15.20 -23.63
N GLY A 4 4.59 -16.14 -23.33
CA GLY A 4 4.56 -16.90 -22.08
C GLY A 4 4.81 -16.02 -20.86
N TRP A 5 5.76 -15.09 -20.95
CA TRP A 5 6.04 -14.13 -19.89
C TRP A 5 4.90 -13.13 -19.70
N LYS A 6 4.26 -12.66 -20.79
CA LYS A 6 3.07 -11.81 -20.73
C LYS A 6 1.88 -12.52 -20.08
N ILE A 7 1.63 -13.78 -20.44
CA ILE A 7 0.53 -14.57 -19.84
C ILE A 7 0.81 -14.84 -18.37
N ALA A 8 2.04 -15.20 -18.01
CA ALA A 8 2.42 -15.40 -16.61
C ALA A 8 2.30 -14.10 -15.79
N SER A 9 2.74 -12.97 -16.34
CA SER A 9 2.63 -11.66 -15.68
C SER A 9 1.18 -11.22 -15.54
N ALA A 10 0.38 -11.33 -16.60
CA ALA A 10 -1.04 -10.99 -16.59
C ALA A 10 -1.82 -11.91 -15.64
N GLY A 11 -1.52 -13.21 -15.62
CA GLY A 11 -2.11 -14.16 -14.68
C GLY A 11 -1.77 -13.83 -13.23
N SER A 12 -0.51 -13.46 -12.97
CA SER A 12 -0.06 -13.04 -11.64
C SER A 12 -0.74 -11.75 -11.19
N MET A 13 -0.88 -10.76 -12.08
CA MET A 13 -1.61 -9.53 -11.81
C MET A 13 -3.09 -9.81 -11.53
N ALA A 14 -3.74 -10.66 -12.32
CA ALA A 14 -5.15 -11.02 -12.12
C ALA A 14 -5.38 -11.74 -10.79
N LEU A 15 -4.52 -12.71 -10.45
CA LEU A 15 -4.58 -13.38 -9.15
C LEU A 15 -4.35 -12.41 -7.99
N SER A 16 -3.36 -11.52 -8.14
CA SER A 16 -3.07 -10.49 -7.13
C SER A 16 -4.25 -9.52 -6.96
N ALA A 17 -4.87 -9.10 -8.06
CA ALA A 17 -6.05 -8.25 -8.03
C ALA A 17 -7.23 -8.94 -7.33
N MET A 18 -7.45 -10.24 -7.59
CA MET A 18 -8.50 -11.01 -6.92
C MET A 18 -8.26 -11.10 -5.41
N VAL A 19 -7.03 -11.39 -4.99
CA VAL A 19 -6.68 -11.48 -3.56
C VAL A 19 -6.74 -10.10 -2.89
N ALA A 20 -6.19 -9.08 -3.54
CA ALA A 20 -6.23 -7.71 -3.04
C ALA A 20 -7.67 -7.23 -2.83
N ASN A 21 -8.57 -7.49 -3.78
CA ASN A 21 -9.98 -7.14 -3.64
C ASN A 21 -10.62 -7.83 -2.42
N LYS A 22 -10.34 -9.11 -2.17
CA LYS A 22 -10.86 -9.82 -0.99
C LYS A 22 -10.32 -9.26 0.33
N LEU A 23 -9.04 -8.92 0.38
CA LEU A 23 -8.41 -8.34 1.56
C LEU A 23 -8.94 -6.93 1.84
N VAL A 24 -9.09 -6.13 0.80
CA VAL A 24 -9.59 -4.76 0.90
C VAL A 24 -11.07 -4.76 1.28
N GLU A 25 -11.91 -5.58 0.64
CA GLU A 25 -13.32 -5.78 1.05
C GLU A 25 -13.45 -6.25 2.50
N GLY A 26 -12.66 -7.25 2.89
CA GLY A 26 -12.68 -7.80 4.24
C GLY A 26 -12.23 -6.77 5.28
N GLY A 27 -11.10 -6.11 5.05
CA GLY A 27 -10.57 -5.07 5.95
C GLY A 27 -11.51 -3.87 6.06
N TRP A 28 -12.08 -3.43 4.93
CA TRP A 28 -13.01 -2.30 4.92
C TRP A 28 -14.31 -2.64 5.66
N LYS A 29 -14.90 -3.80 5.40
CA LYS A 29 -16.11 -4.26 6.11
C LYS A 29 -15.86 -4.42 7.60
N LEU A 30 -14.67 -4.90 7.99
CA LEU A 30 -14.30 -5.07 9.40
C LEU A 30 -14.17 -3.73 10.13
N VAL A 31 -13.55 -2.73 9.48
CA VAL A 31 -13.32 -1.40 10.09
C VAL A 31 -14.56 -0.51 10.05
N THR A 32 -15.31 -0.50 8.95
CA THR A 32 -16.43 0.44 8.74
C THR A 32 -17.82 -0.18 8.89
N GLY A 33 -17.93 -1.52 8.93
CA GLY A 33 -19.21 -2.22 8.96
C GLY A 33 -20.04 -2.12 7.67
N LYS A 34 -19.53 -1.45 6.63
CA LYS A 34 -20.25 -1.18 5.37
C LYS A 34 -19.52 -1.78 4.16
N PRO A 35 -20.24 -2.15 3.08
CA PRO A 35 -19.61 -2.55 1.83
C PRO A 35 -18.77 -1.42 1.25
N ILE A 36 -17.74 -1.77 0.48
CA ILE A 36 -16.83 -0.79 -0.15
C ILE A 36 -17.63 0.17 -1.05
N PRO A 37 -17.43 1.49 -0.89
CA PRO A 37 -17.99 2.49 -1.79
C PRO A 37 -17.55 2.23 -3.23
N ARG A 38 -18.49 2.19 -4.18
CA ARG A 38 -18.19 2.12 -5.61
C ARG A 38 -17.93 3.52 -6.16
N GLU A 39 -17.13 3.60 -7.23
CA GLU A 39 -16.57 4.84 -7.80
C GLU A 39 -17.59 5.87 -8.33
N ASP A 40 -18.89 5.52 -8.37
CA ASP A 40 -19.93 6.31 -9.06
C ASP A 40 -20.62 7.36 -8.15
N ASP A 41 -19.91 7.84 -7.13
CA ASP A 41 -20.43 8.82 -6.18
C ASP A 41 -19.35 9.91 -6.00
N ASP A 42 -19.58 11.11 -6.52
CA ASP A 42 -18.56 12.18 -6.56
C ASP A 42 -18.02 12.55 -5.16
N ASN A 43 -18.82 12.34 -4.11
CA ASN A 43 -18.40 12.50 -2.72
C ASN A 43 -17.45 11.38 -2.25
N VAL A 44 -17.62 10.17 -2.79
CA VAL A 44 -16.73 9.03 -2.53
C VAL A 44 -15.34 9.32 -3.06
N GLN A 45 -15.18 9.97 -4.22
CA GLN A 45 -13.85 10.29 -4.75
C GLN A 45 -13.03 11.18 -3.81
N ILE A 46 -13.63 12.21 -3.20
CA ILE A 46 -12.93 13.10 -2.24
C ILE A 46 -12.60 12.35 -0.95
N VAL A 47 -13.55 11.58 -0.40
CA VAL A 47 -13.33 10.79 0.82
C VAL A 47 -12.28 9.70 0.58
N GLN A 48 -12.27 9.08 -0.60
CA GLN A 48 -11.32 8.04 -0.99
C GLN A 48 -9.93 8.62 -1.25
N LEU A 49 -9.83 9.84 -1.81
CA LEU A 49 -8.58 10.58 -1.92
C LEU A 49 -8.02 10.92 -0.54
N LEU A 50 -8.84 11.41 0.39
CA LEU A 50 -8.43 11.68 1.77
C LEU A 50 -8.05 10.40 2.52
N ALA A 51 -8.81 9.32 2.34
CA ALA A 51 -8.50 8.02 2.93
C ALA A 51 -7.17 7.47 2.38
N PHE A 52 -6.95 7.58 1.06
CA PHE A 52 -5.70 7.19 0.43
C PHE A 52 -4.52 8.04 0.93
N ALA A 53 -4.70 9.36 1.04
CA ALA A 53 -3.69 10.26 1.57
C ALA A 53 -3.35 9.95 3.04
N ALA A 54 -4.37 9.72 3.87
CA ALA A 54 -4.19 9.35 5.27
C ALA A 54 -3.46 8.00 5.41
N LEU A 55 -3.89 6.98 4.67
CA LEU A 55 -3.23 5.67 4.65
C LEU A 55 -1.79 5.78 4.14
N SER A 56 -1.55 6.56 3.09
CA SER A 56 -0.21 6.79 2.54
C SER A 56 0.68 7.51 3.54
N ALA A 57 0.17 8.53 4.26
CA ALA A 57 0.91 9.21 5.31
C ALA A 57 1.28 8.26 6.45
N VAL A 58 0.36 7.37 6.85
CA VAL A 58 0.65 6.33 7.85
C VAL A 58 1.74 5.39 7.34
N CYS A 59 1.59 4.83 6.13
CA CYS A 59 2.60 3.96 5.52
C CYS A 59 3.97 4.63 5.43
N VAL A 60 4.03 5.87 4.93
CA VAL A 60 5.28 6.64 4.82
C VAL A 60 5.88 6.88 6.19
N SER A 61 5.09 7.23 7.21
CA SER A 61 5.60 7.44 8.56
C SER A 61 6.18 6.16 9.18
N VAL A 62 5.55 5.01 8.93
CA VAL A 62 6.04 3.71 9.37
C VAL A 62 7.33 3.36 8.64
N ILE A 63 7.36 3.51 7.31
CA ILE A 63 8.57 3.28 6.50
C ILE A 63 9.69 4.18 6.96
N GLN A 64 9.46 5.50 7.12
CA GLN A 64 10.46 6.44 7.63
C GLN A 64 10.97 6.03 9.01
N ARG A 65 10.09 5.59 9.91
CA ARG A 65 10.49 5.15 11.24
C ARG A 65 11.34 3.88 11.21
N TYR A 66 11.00 2.92 10.35
CA TYR A 66 11.79 1.71 10.14
C TYR A 66 13.09 1.99 9.37
N ALA A 67 13.07 2.90 8.39
CA ALA A 67 14.24 3.33 7.63
C ALA A 67 15.23 4.09 8.52
N ILE A 68 14.77 4.98 9.41
CA ILE A 68 15.64 5.69 10.37
C ILE A 68 16.20 4.70 11.41
N LYS A 69 15.37 3.77 11.92
CA LYS A 69 15.86 2.72 12.83
C LYS A 69 16.86 1.77 12.14
N GLY A 70 16.62 1.43 10.89
CA GLY A 70 17.49 0.58 10.06
C GLY A 70 18.78 1.31 9.68
N ALA A 71 18.69 2.60 9.33
CA ALA A 71 19.83 3.46 9.06
C ALA A 71 20.69 3.61 10.31
N LYS A 72 20.13 3.81 11.50
CA LYS A 72 20.91 3.79 12.76
C LYS A 72 21.65 2.48 13.02
N LYS A 73 21.17 1.35 12.49
CA LYS A 73 21.83 0.04 12.62
C LYS A 73 23.04 -0.09 11.67
N TRP A 74 23.08 0.69 10.58
CA TRP A 74 24.12 0.60 9.55
C TRP A 74 25.04 1.83 9.47
N TYR A 75 24.55 3.00 9.90
CA TYR A 75 25.24 4.28 10.04
C TYR A 75 25.40 4.66 11.54
N GLY A 76 25.72 3.69 12.39
CA GLY A 76 26.34 3.99 13.69
C GLY A 76 27.67 4.72 13.46
N PRO A 77 28.06 5.67 14.33
CA PRO A 77 28.82 6.86 13.98
C PRO A 77 30.10 6.50 13.22
N GLY A 78 30.16 6.84 11.94
CA GLY A 78 31.43 7.10 11.30
C GLY A 78 32.01 8.33 11.99
N GLN A 79 32.90 8.07 12.93
CA GLN A 79 33.77 9.03 13.59
C GLN A 79 34.25 10.03 12.53
N ILE A 80 33.76 11.27 12.65
CA ILE A 80 34.46 12.42 12.11
C ILE A 80 35.59 12.62 13.12
N ASP A 81 36.70 11.90 12.93
CA ASP A 81 37.95 12.26 13.58
C ASP A 81 38.52 13.51 12.89
N ASP A 82 39.11 14.36 13.72
CA ASP A 82 39.57 15.75 13.52
C ASP A 82 40.23 16.11 12.17
#